data_AF-A0A1S2WBI8-F1
#
_entry.id   AF-A0A1S2WBI8-F1
#
_cell.length_a   1.000
_cell.length_b   1.000
_cell.length_c   1.000
_cell.angle_alpha   90.00
_cell.angle_beta   90.00
_cell.angle_gamma   90.00
#
_symmetry.space_group_name_H-M   'P 1'
#
loop_
_entity.id
_entity.type
_entity.pdbx_description
1 polymer ?
#
loop_
_entity_poly.entity_id
_entity_poly.type
_entity_poly.pdbx_seq_one_letter_code
_entity_poly.pdbx_strand_id
1 'polypeptide(L)' 'MSPGLLKMWISFAGIGLFAISVLLVTISRTKLTGFWQFLMSTVAVLCFIIASIIMVFIVMAGPSA' A
#
# COMPACT_ATOMS: atom_id res chain seq x y z
N MET A 1 -8.45 18.32 -15.79
CA MET A 1 -8.88 17.00 -15.24
C MET A 1 -10.07 17.24 -14.34
N SER A 2 -11.14 16.45 -14.45
CA SER A 2 -12.24 16.51 -13.47
C SER A 2 -11.68 16.13 -12.07
N PRO A 3 -12.08 16.80 -10.99
CA PRO A 3 -11.66 16.46 -9.62
C PRO A 3 -11.84 14.98 -9.28
N GLY A 4 -12.90 14.36 -9.82
CA GLY A 4 -13.18 12.93 -9.62
C GLY A 4 -12.19 12.01 -10.33
N LEU A 5 -11.68 12.39 -11.51
CA LEU A 5 -10.71 11.59 -12.27
C LEU A 5 -9.34 11.58 -11.57
N LEU A 6 -8.95 12.69 -10.96
CA LEU A 6 -7.70 12.80 -10.18
C LEU A 6 -7.73 11.89 -8.94
N LYS A 7 -8.85 11.93 -8.20
CA LYS A 7 -9.09 11.08 -7.01
C LYS A 7 -9.04 9.58 -7.36
N MET A 8 -9.56 9.20 -8.53
CA MET A 8 -9.55 7.82 -8.99
C MET A 8 -8.13 7.30 -9.29
N TRP A 9 -7.29 8.12 -9.94
CA TRP A 9 -5.87 7.78 -10.17
C TRP A 9 -5.09 7.66 -8.85
N ILE A 10 -5.39 8.51 -7.87
CA ILE A 10 -4.83 8.42 -6.52
C ILE A 10 -5.24 7.10 -5.82
N SER A 11 -6.49 6.64 -5.95
CA SER A 11 -6.90 5.31 -5.47
C SER A 11 -6.15 4.18 -6.19
N PHE A 12 -5.97 4.29 -7.50
CA PHE A 12 -5.26 3.28 -8.30
C PHE A 12 -3.80 3.15 -7.86
N ALA A 13 -3.15 4.26 -7.55
CA ALA A 13 -1.81 4.27 -6.97
C ALA A 13 -1.79 3.62 -5.59
N GLY A 14 -2.78 3.88 -4.73
CA GLY A 14 -2.91 3.25 -3.41
C GLY A 14 -3.08 1.73 -3.47
N ILE A 15 -3.94 1.24 -4.37
CA ILE A 15 -4.16 -0.19 -4.62
C ILE A 15 -2.88 -0.84 -5.18
N GLY A 16 -2.18 -0.17 -6.10
CA GLY A 16 -0.89 -0.63 -6.61
C GLY A 16 0.19 -0.74 -5.52
N LEU A 17 0.25 0.23 -4.62
CA LEU A 17 1.18 0.21 -3.47
C LEU A 17 0.88 -0.97 -2.53
N PHE A 18 -0.41 -1.25 -2.30
CA PHE A 18 -0.87 -2.37 -1.47
C PHE A 18 -0.47 -3.72 -2.07
N ALA A 19 -0.61 -3.88 -3.39
CA ALA A 19 -0.20 -5.08 -4.10
C ALA A 19 1.33 -5.32 -4.00
N ILE A 20 2.14 -4.26 -4.14
CA ILE A 20 3.60 -4.33 -3.97
C ILE A 20 3.96 -4.74 -2.54
N SER A 21 3.26 -4.19 -1.54
CA SER A 21 3.48 -4.52 -0.14
C SER A 21 3.21 -6.00 0.16
N VAL A 22 2.11 -6.56 -0.37
CA VAL A 22 1.77 -7.98 -0.22
C VAL A 22 2.80 -8.88 -0.91
N LEU A 23 3.29 -8.51 -2.09
CA LEU A 23 4.35 -9.25 -2.79
C LEU A 23 5.66 -9.25 -1.97
N LEU A 24 6.05 -8.09 -1.42
CA LEU A 24 7.23 -7.98 -0.57
C LEU A 24 7.12 -8.84 0.70
N VAL A 25 5.96 -8.83 1.38
CA VAL A 25 5.69 -9.71 2.54
C VAL A 25 5.83 -11.17 2.14
N THR A 26 5.21 -11.56 1.02
CA THR A 26 5.17 -12.96 0.57
C THR A 26 6.58 -13.47 0.23
N ILE A 27 7.40 -12.65 -0.43
CA ILE A 27 8.81 -12.96 -0.71
C ILE A 27 9.63 -13.01 0.59
N SER A 28 9.40 -12.07 1.51
CA SER A 28 10.06 -12.04 2.82
C SER A 28 9.81 -13.32 3.63
N ARG A 29 8.61 -13.91 3.53
CA ARG A 29 8.27 -15.12 4.31
C ARG A 29 8.72 -16.42 3.67
N THR A 30 8.91 -16.46 2.34
CA THR A 30 9.19 -17.70 1.60
C THR A 30 10.66 -17.92 1.26
N LYS A 31 11.47 -16.85 1.17
CA LYS A 31 12.87 -16.93 0.69
C LYS A 31 13.93 -16.44 1.67
N LEU A 32 13.56 -15.67 2.69
CA LEU A 32 14.52 -15.00 3.59
C LEU A 32 14.39 -15.58 5.00
N THR A 33 15.50 -15.99 5.60
CA THR A 33 15.58 -16.52 6.97
C THR A 33 16.47 -15.62 7.84
N GLY A 34 16.08 -15.42 9.11
CA GLY A 34 16.87 -14.66 10.08
C GLY A 34 16.68 -13.12 10.02
N PHE A 35 17.77 -12.36 10.12
CA PHE A 35 17.74 -10.90 10.24
C PHE A 35 17.12 -10.18 9.03
N TRP A 36 17.38 -10.68 7.82
CA TRP A 36 16.82 -10.12 6.59
C TRP A 36 15.30 -10.28 6.48
N GLN A 37 14.76 -11.35 7.05
CA GLN A 37 13.31 -11.57 7.13
C GLN A 37 12.65 -10.54 8.06
N PHE A 38 13.30 -10.23 9.19
CA PHE A 38 12.79 -9.25 10.14
C PHE A 38 12.78 -7.83 9.53
N LEU A 39 13.86 -7.45 8.85
CA LEU A 39 13.95 -6.14 8.19
C LEU A 39 12.91 -5.98 7.08
N MET A 40 12.79 -6.97 6.18
CA MET A 40 11.83 -6.94 5.08
C MET A 40 10.37 -6.99 5.57
N SER A 41 10.08 -7.79 6.61
CA SER A 41 8.75 -7.82 7.20
C SER A 41 8.39 -6.51 7.90
N THR A 42 9.36 -5.81 8.50
CA THR A 42 9.14 -4.49 9.13
C THR A 42 8.86 -3.42 8.07
N VAL A 43 9.66 -3.37 7.00
CA VAL A 43 9.43 -2.45 5.88
C VAL A 43 8.08 -2.71 5.21
N ALA A 44 7.71 -3.97 5.05
CA ALA A 44 6.43 -4.31 4.44
C ALA A 44 5.22 -3.98 5.33
N VAL A 45 5.34 -4.10 6.66
CA VAL A 45 4.31 -3.61 7.59
C VAL A 45 4.19 -2.09 7.53
N LEU A 46 5.30 -1.35 7.47
CA LEU A 46 5.27 0.10 7.30
C LEU A 46 4.59 0.51 5.99
N CYS A 47 4.92 -0.17 4.89
CA CYS A 47 4.29 0.06 3.58
C CYS A 47 2.78 -0.25 3.61
N PHE A 48 2.38 -1.31 4.30
CA PHE A 48 0.97 -1.66 4.47
C PHE A 48 0.19 -0.61 5.30
N ILE A 49 0.80 -0.08 6.37
CA ILE A 49 0.22 0.99 7.19
C ILE A 49 0.06 2.28 6.38
N ILE A 50 1.07 2.65 5.59
CA ILE A 50 0.99 3.84 4.73
C ILE A 50 -0.09 3.67 3.66
N ALA A 51 -0.15 2.50 3.01
CA ALA A 51 -1.17 2.18 2.01
C ALA A 51 -2.59 2.17 2.60
N SER A 52 -2.77 1.65 3.82
CA SER A 52 -4.08 1.64 4.49
C SER A 52 -4.54 3.03 4.91
N ILE A 53 -3.62 3.89 5.40
CA ILE A 53 -3.92 5.29 5.70
C ILE A 53 -4.33 6.05 4.42
N ILE A 54 -3.59 5.86 3.32
CA ILE A 54 -3.91 6.46 2.02
C ILE A 54 -5.30 6.00 1.55
N MET A 55 -5.59 4.70 1.62
CA MET A 55 -6.91 4.15 1.27
C MET A 55 -8.05 4.73 2.12
N VAL A 56 -7.88 4.83 3.44
CA VAL A 56 -8.90 5.42 4.33
C VAL A 56 -9.13 6.89 3.98
N PHE A 57 -8.06 7.67 3.75
CA PHE A 57 -8.18 9.08 3.41
C PHE A 57 -8.93 9.29 2.08
N ILE A 58 -8.68 8.44 1.09
CA ILE A 58 -9.32 8.55 -0.23
C ILE A 58 -10.77 8.04 -0.21
N VAL A 59 -11.02 6.92 0.46
CA VAL A 59 -12.37 6.35 0.60
C VAL A 59 -13.28 7.31 1.38
N MET A 60 -12.79 7.89 2.48
CA MET A 60 -13.54 8.86 3.26
C MET A 60 -13.69 10.21 2.55
N ALA A 61 -12.72 10.63 1.74
CA ALA A 61 -12.84 11.84 0.94
C ALA A 61 -13.92 11.73 -0.15
N GLY A 62 -14.31 10.52 -0.55
CA GLY A 62 -15.31 10.29 -1.58
C GLY A 62 -14.92 10.87 -2.96
N PRO A 63 -15.46 10.34 -4.07
CA PRO A 63 -15.18 10.87 -5.41
C PRO A 63 -15.66 12.32 -5.63
N SER A 64 -16.39 12.91 -4.67
CA SER A 64 -17.15 14.16 -4.83
C SER A 64 -16.86 15.28 -3.81
N ALA A 65 -15.88 15.14 -2.90
CA ALA A 65 -15.43 16.29 -2.09
C ALA A 65 -14.54 17.26 -2.87
#